data_AF-A0A2E4IZ11-F1
#
_entry.id   AF-A0A2E4IZ11-F1
#
_cell.length_a   1.000
_cell.length_b   1.000
_cell.length_c   1.000
_cell.angle_alpha   90.00
_cell.angle_beta   90.00
_cell.angle_gamma   90.00
#
_symmetry.space_group_name_H-M   'P 1'
#
loop_
_entity.id
_entity.type
_entity.pdbx_description
1 polymer ?
#
loop_
_entity_poly.entity_id
_entity_poly.type
_entity_poly.pdbx_seq_one_letter_code
_entity_poly.pdbx_strand_id
1 'polypeptide(L)'
;MSDVGSVVSALAIVTPLAKGKRQQRYTKSLKLFCSEWAPRFQRRNGAFDDGVWPQPTKIYSCATAIEAATFALAHRATGEARYLDVSKRAIRYLLKDWQEDGRMLGRAPHWTVHNHKPFVMESLYFGDMWYYDEGFITAWHHIEDRTFRTQVGRALHNRVHGSAGLLAAQNRQTWWPVRDLWNNAKSLGMVQTLLFAQRHGESSPGLDRALANANQILTNPIYTRRLGVMATDFSRPISKHGMRSWAGLRMEATGFAGMSIAESIQPGILYLT
;
A
#
# COMPACT_ATOMS: atom_id res chain seq x y z
N MET A 1 -3.70 -12.74 -5.68
CA MET A 1 -2.83 -11.79 -6.41
C MET A 1 -2.04 -10.90 -5.45
N SER A 2 -2.68 -10.13 -4.57
CA SER A 2 -2.00 -9.17 -3.66
C SER A 2 -0.82 -9.73 -2.86
N ASP A 3 -0.94 -10.90 -2.23
CA ASP A 3 0.13 -11.47 -1.42
C ASP A 3 1.35 -11.84 -2.28
N VAL A 4 1.11 -12.48 -3.43
CA VAL A 4 2.18 -12.88 -4.35
C VAL A 4 2.85 -11.65 -4.97
N GLY A 5 2.06 -10.65 -5.39
CA GLY A 5 2.59 -9.37 -5.88
C GLY A 5 3.45 -8.65 -4.83
N SER A 6 3.08 -8.67 -3.55
CA SER A 6 3.90 -8.10 -2.47
C SER A 6 5.26 -8.80 -2.34
N VAL A 7 5.29 -10.13 -2.41
CA VAL A 7 6.55 -10.91 -2.39
C VAL A 7 7.40 -10.61 -3.63
N VAL A 8 6.77 -10.49 -4.80
CA VAL A 8 7.45 -10.17 -6.05
C VAL A 8 7.97 -8.73 -6.06
N SER A 9 7.27 -7.78 -5.43
CA SER A 9 7.74 -6.41 -5.23
C SER A 9 9.03 -6.39 -4.40
N ALA A 10 9.10 -7.15 -3.31
CA ALA A 10 10.34 -7.30 -2.55
C ALA A 10 11.46 -7.90 -3.41
N LEU A 11 11.16 -8.89 -4.25
CA LEU A 11 12.12 -9.45 -5.21
C LEU A 11 12.60 -8.40 -6.22
N ALA A 12 11.71 -7.53 -6.71
CA ALA A 12 12.03 -6.44 -7.62
C ALA A 12 12.99 -5.44 -6.96
N ILE A 13 12.74 -5.08 -5.69
CA ILE A 13 13.59 -4.17 -4.92
C ILE A 13 15.00 -4.74 -4.71
N VAL A 14 15.12 -6.02 -4.35
CA VAL A 14 16.45 -6.63 -4.09
C VAL A 14 17.21 -7.02 -5.36
N THR A 15 16.55 -7.07 -6.51
CA THR A 15 17.17 -7.52 -7.77
C THR A 15 18.34 -6.62 -8.21
N PRO A 16 18.19 -5.29 -8.27
CA PRO A 16 19.31 -4.38 -8.56
C PRO A 16 20.47 -4.46 -7.55
N LEU A 17 20.21 -4.91 -6.32
CA LEU A 17 21.20 -5.01 -5.24
C LEU A 17 21.98 -6.34 -5.28
N ALA A 18 21.45 -7.36 -5.97
CA ALA A 18 22.10 -8.66 -6.12
C ALA A 18 23.19 -8.62 -7.20
N LYS A 19 24.14 -9.57 -7.15
CA LYS A 19 25.24 -9.70 -8.12
C LYS A 19 25.30 -11.10 -8.76
N GLY A 20 25.83 -11.16 -9.98
CA GLY A 20 26.14 -12.40 -10.69
C GLY A 20 24.95 -13.35 -10.87
N LYS A 21 25.16 -14.65 -10.61
CA LYS A 21 24.13 -15.69 -10.76
C LYS A 21 22.86 -15.42 -9.93
N ARG A 22 22.97 -14.72 -8.80
CA ARG A 22 21.81 -14.38 -7.95
C ARG A 22 20.90 -13.38 -8.65
N GLN A 23 21.47 -12.29 -9.17
CA GLN A 23 20.75 -11.28 -9.93
C GLN A 23 20.05 -11.87 -11.16
N GLN A 24 20.74 -12.76 -11.90
CA GLN A 24 20.17 -13.45 -13.05
C GLN A 24 18.94 -14.28 -12.67
N ARG A 25 19.00 -15.04 -11.57
CA ARG A 25 17.86 -15.83 -11.08
C ARG A 25 16.70 -14.94 -10.66
N TYR A 26 16.95 -13.86 -9.93
CA TYR A 26 15.89 -12.94 -9.50
C TYR A 26 15.23 -12.25 -10.69
N THR A 27 16.03 -11.78 -11.65
CA THR A 27 15.54 -11.20 -12.91
C THR A 27 14.67 -12.21 -13.68
N LYS A 28 15.11 -13.47 -13.79
CA LYS A 28 14.33 -14.52 -14.46
C LYS A 28 12.99 -14.76 -13.76
N SER A 29 12.98 -14.87 -12.43
CA SER A 29 11.74 -15.06 -11.66
C SER A 29 10.78 -13.88 -11.78
N LEU A 30 11.30 -12.64 -11.76
CA LEU A 30 10.50 -11.43 -11.98
C LEU A 30 9.83 -11.45 -13.36
N LYS A 31 10.59 -11.75 -14.41
CA LYS A 31 10.06 -11.81 -15.77
C LYS A 31 9.01 -12.92 -15.91
N LEU A 32 9.26 -14.10 -15.34
CA LEU A 32 8.29 -15.20 -15.36
C LEU A 32 6.96 -14.77 -14.72
N PHE A 33 7.00 -14.12 -13.56
CA PHE A 33 5.80 -13.61 -12.91
C PHE A 33 5.11 -12.52 -13.74
N CYS A 34 5.83 -11.45 -14.10
CA CYS A 34 5.26 -10.25 -14.72
C CYS A 34 4.87 -10.45 -16.19
N SER A 35 5.53 -11.36 -16.91
CA SER A 35 5.25 -11.60 -18.34
C SER A 35 4.31 -12.77 -18.58
N GLU A 36 4.36 -13.81 -17.75
CA GLU A 36 3.67 -15.07 -18.06
C GLU A 36 2.53 -15.38 -17.11
N TRP A 37 2.66 -15.04 -15.82
CA TRP A 37 1.68 -15.45 -14.81
C TRP A 37 0.66 -14.34 -14.50
N ALA A 38 1.11 -13.19 -14.00
CA ALA A 38 0.24 -12.11 -13.54
C ALA A 38 -0.67 -11.53 -14.64
N PRO A 39 -0.22 -11.35 -15.90
CA PRO A 39 -1.07 -10.80 -16.96
C PRO A 39 -2.34 -11.60 -17.26
N ARG A 40 -2.39 -12.90 -16.92
CA ARG A 40 -3.59 -13.74 -17.08
C ARG A 40 -4.77 -13.26 -16.24
N PHE A 41 -4.48 -12.50 -15.18
CA PHE A 41 -5.45 -11.97 -14.24
C PHE A 41 -5.77 -10.49 -14.48
N GLN A 42 -5.08 -9.83 -15.41
CA GLN A 42 -5.40 -8.45 -15.77
C GLN A 42 -6.52 -8.42 -16.82
N ARG A 43 -7.58 -7.68 -16.53
CA ARG A 43 -8.70 -7.45 -17.43
C ARG A 43 -8.37 -6.35 -18.45
N ARG A 44 -9.14 -6.29 -19.54
CA ARG A 44 -8.99 -5.27 -20.59
C ARG A 44 -9.07 -3.83 -20.06
N ASN A 45 -9.85 -3.61 -18.99
CA ASN A 45 -9.99 -2.30 -18.33
C ASN A 45 -8.81 -1.93 -17.41
N GLY A 46 -7.80 -2.80 -17.26
CA GLY A 46 -6.61 -2.59 -16.45
C GLY A 46 -6.67 -3.19 -15.04
N ALA A 47 -7.85 -3.56 -14.56
CA ALA A 47 -8.04 -4.13 -13.23
C ALA A 47 -7.48 -5.56 -13.12
N PHE A 48 -7.05 -5.95 -11.93
CA PHE A 48 -6.64 -7.32 -11.62
C PHE A 48 -7.71 -8.06 -10.83
N ASP A 49 -7.82 -9.35 -11.14
CA ASP A 49 -8.63 -10.31 -10.39
C ASP A 49 -7.93 -10.77 -9.10
N ASP A 50 -8.64 -11.46 -8.21
CA ASP A 50 -8.05 -12.06 -6.99
C ASP A 50 -7.13 -13.27 -7.24
N GLY A 51 -7.32 -13.99 -8.36
CA GLY A 51 -6.57 -15.17 -8.76
C GLY A 51 -6.87 -16.44 -7.95
N VAL A 52 -7.90 -16.47 -7.11
CA VAL A 52 -8.17 -17.59 -6.17
C VAL A 52 -9.54 -18.25 -6.40
N TRP A 53 -10.60 -17.49 -6.68
CA TRP A 53 -11.98 -18.02 -6.61
C TRP A 53 -12.60 -18.25 -7.98
N PRO A 54 -13.47 -19.26 -8.20
CA PRO A 54 -13.98 -19.63 -9.54
C PRO A 54 -15.09 -18.73 -10.14
N GLN A 55 -15.44 -17.59 -9.53
CA GLN A 55 -16.64 -16.80 -9.92
C GLN A 55 -16.39 -15.67 -10.94
N PRO A 56 -17.41 -15.18 -11.68
CA PRO A 56 -17.21 -14.40 -12.91
C PRO A 56 -16.87 -12.90 -12.75
N THR A 57 -16.97 -12.29 -11.57
CA THR A 57 -16.57 -10.88 -11.35
C THR A 57 -15.58 -10.75 -10.19
N LYS A 58 -14.30 -11.00 -10.48
CA LYS A 58 -13.21 -11.15 -9.48
C LYS A 58 -12.34 -9.92 -9.28
N ILE A 59 -12.72 -8.75 -9.83
CA ILE A 59 -11.88 -7.56 -9.69
C ILE A 59 -11.67 -7.29 -8.21
N TYR A 60 -10.40 -7.26 -7.82
CA TYR A 60 -9.99 -7.00 -6.46
C TYR A 60 -9.15 -5.74 -6.46
N SER A 61 -9.67 -4.68 -5.83
CA SER A 61 -9.02 -3.38 -5.90
C SER A 61 -7.64 -3.40 -5.22
N CYS A 62 -7.47 -4.14 -4.12
CA CYS A 62 -6.16 -4.32 -3.47
C CYS A 62 -5.17 -5.07 -4.37
N ALA A 63 -5.60 -6.14 -5.06
CA ALA A 63 -4.74 -6.81 -6.04
C ALA A 63 -4.34 -5.85 -7.17
N THR A 64 -5.28 -5.05 -7.65
CA THR A 64 -5.02 -4.07 -8.71
C THR A 64 -3.96 -3.06 -8.31
N ALA A 65 -4.02 -2.54 -7.07
CA ALA A 65 -3.04 -1.58 -6.58
C ALA A 65 -1.65 -2.22 -6.39
N ILE A 66 -1.59 -3.42 -5.81
CA ILE A 66 -0.30 -4.07 -5.54
C ILE A 66 0.38 -4.58 -6.80
N GLU A 67 -0.38 -5.10 -7.76
CA GLU A 67 0.19 -5.42 -9.06
C GLU A 67 0.69 -4.15 -9.75
N ALA A 68 0.02 -3.00 -9.61
CA ALA A 68 0.55 -1.74 -10.13
C ALA A 68 1.93 -1.38 -9.55
N ALA A 69 2.12 -1.48 -8.23
CA ALA A 69 3.42 -1.30 -7.60
C ALA A 69 4.44 -2.34 -8.09
N THR A 70 4.05 -3.62 -8.12
CA THR A 70 4.90 -4.74 -8.54
C THR A 70 5.44 -4.53 -9.95
N PHE A 71 4.58 -4.15 -10.90
CA PHE A 71 4.97 -3.92 -12.28
C PHE A 71 5.81 -2.64 -12.44
N ALA A 72 5.55 -1.59 -11.66
CA ALA A 72 6.39 -0.38 -11.66
C ALA A 72 7.82 -0.68 -11.14
N LEU A 73 7.93 -1.44 -10.05
CA LEU A 73 9.22 -1.89 -9.52
C LEU A 73 9.91 -2.89 -10.48
N ALA A 74 9.15 -3.77 -11.13
CA ALA A 74 9.69 -4.68 -12.14
C ALA A 74 10.26 -3.92 -13.34
N HIS A 75 9.63 -2.83 -13.78
CA HIS A 75 10.22 -1.93 -14.77
C HIS A 75 11.57 -1.39 -14.28
N ARG A 76 11.61 -0.84 -13.06
CA ARG A 76 12.85 -0.30 -12.48
C ARG A 76 13.98 -1.34 -12.40
N ALA A 77 13.64 -2.59 -12.11
CA ALA A 77 14.59 -3.69 -11.96
C ALA A 77 15.07 -4.29 -13.30
N THR A 78 14.26 -4.19 -14.36
CA THR A 78 14.53 -4.88 -15.64
C THR A 78 14.74 -3.97 -16.84
N GLY A 79 14.33 -2.70 -16.75
CA GLY A 79 14.32 -1.74 -17.85
C GLY A 79 13.17 -1.94 -18.85
N GLU A 80 12.27 -2.91 -18.65
CA GLU A 80 11.23 -3.22 -19.64
C GLU A 80 10.03 -2.27 -19.54
N ALA A 81 9.87 -1.39 -20.55
CA ALA A 81 8.83 -0.37 -20.57
C ALA A 81 7.39 -0.91 -20.52
N ARG A 82 7.15 -2.12 -21.05
CA ARG A 82 5.83 -2.77 -21.04
C ARG A 82 5.25 -2.96 -19.64
N TYR A 83 6.09 -3.07 -18.61
CA TYR A 83 5.62 -3.21 -17.24
C TYR A 83 5.02 -1.90 -16.70
N LEU A 84 5.52 -0.73 -17.13
CA LEU A 84 4.89 0.55 -16.78
C LEU A 84 3.51 0.69 -17.41
N ASP A 85 3.27 0.18 -18.62
CA ASP A 85 1.92 0.22 -19.21
C ASP A 85 0.92 -0.57 -18.37
N VAL A 86 1.30 -1.76 -17.91
CA VAL A 86 0.47 -2.58 -17.01
C VAL A 86 0.13 -1.82 -15.73
N SER A 87 1.14 -1.23 -15.09
CA SER A 87 0.99 -0.43 -13.88
C SER A 87 0.08 0.79 -14.10
N LYS A 88 0.31 1.55 -15.18
CA LYS A 88 -0.47 2.73 -15.55
C LYS A 88 -1.93 2.39 -15.78
N ARG A 89 -2.24 1.29 -16.48
CA ARG A 89 -3.61 0.83 -16.71
C ARG A 89 -4.32 0.43 -15.42
N ALA A 90 -3.61 -0.23 -14.50
CA ALA A 90 -4.16 -0.61 -13.19
C ALA A 90 -4.50 0.62 -12.32
N ILE A 91 -3.60 1.61 -12.22
CA ILE A 91 -3.90 2.84 -11.47
C ILE A 91 -4.99 3.67 -12.13
N ARG A 92 -5.00 3.78 -13.47
CA ARG A 92 -6.09 4.45 -14.19
C ARG A 92 -7.46 3.81 -13.97
N TYR A 93 -7.50 2.51 -13.74
CA TYR A 93 -8.72 1.84 -13.34
C TYR A 93 -9.18 2.33 -11.95
N LEU A 94 -8.29 2.31 -10.95
CA LEU A 94 -8.60 2.67 -9.56
C LEU A 94 -8.84 4.18 -9.36
N LEU A 95 -8.25 5.05 -10.18
CA LEU A 95 -8.44 6.50 -10.09
C LEU A 95 -9.92 6.92 -10.19
N LYS A 96 -10.74 6.12 -10.86
CA LYS A 96 -12.19 6.36 -11.00
C LYS A 96 -12.97 6.19 -9.71
N ASP A 97 -12.38 5.49 -8.74
CA ASP A 97 -13.03 5.13 -7.48
C ASP A 97 -12.67 6.10 -6.34
N TRP A 98 -11.73 7.04 -6.56
CA TRP A 98 -11.33 8.04 -5.57
C TRP A 98 -12.31 9.21 -5.52
N GLN A 99 -12.77 9.52 -4.31
CA GLN A 99 -13.70 10.61 -4.04
C GLN A 99 -12.97 11.86 -3.55
N GLU A 100 -13.64 13.01 -3.66
CA GLU A 100 -13.10 14.30 -3.19
C GLU A 100 -13.00 14.38 -1.67
N ASP A 101 -13.84 13.63 -0.95
CA ASP A 101 -13.81 13.57 0.51
C ASP A 101 -12.62 12.77 1.08
N GLY A 102 -11.84 12.09 0.24
CA GLY A 102 -10.70 11.30 0.67
C GLY A 102 -10.98 9.82 0.94
N ARG A 103 -12.18 9.32 0.58
CA ARG A 103 -12.50 7.89 0.58
C ARG A 103 -12.42 7.31 -0.83
N MET A 104 -12.32 6.00 -0.93
CA MET A 104 -12.28 5.26 -2.20
C MET A 104 -13.37 4.19 -2.25
N LEU A 105 -13.90 3.89 -3.43
CA LEU A 105 -14.73 2.71 -3.65
C LEU A 105 -13.86 1.44 -3.78
N GLY A 106 -13.92 0.58 -2.78
CA GLY A 106 -13.28 -0.73 -2.78
C GLY A 106 -14.13 -1.78 -3.50
N ARG A 107 -13.46 -2.78 -4.08
CA ARG A 107 -14.08 -4.05 -4.51
C ARG A 107 -13.27 -5.17 -3.89
N ALA A 108 -13.93 -6.06 -3.17
CA ALA A 108 -13.31 -7.20 -2.49
C ALA A 108 -14.19 -8.45 -2.71
N PRO A 109 -13.73 -9.46 -3.46
CA PRO A 109 -14.56 -10.61 -3.81
C PRO A 109 -14.90 -11.54 -2.62
N HIS A 110 -14.34 -11.31 -1.43
CA HIS A 110 -14.43 -12.21 -0.28
C HIS A 110 -14.80 -11.53 1.06
N TRP A 111 -14.97 -10.21 1.11
CA TRP A 111 -15.35 -9.48 2.34
C TRP A 111 -16.77 -8.93 2.23
N THR A 112 -17.62 -9.26 3.23
CA THR A 112 -18.89 -8.61 3.67
C THR A 112 -19.92 -8.11 2.64
N VAL A 113 -19.63 -8.18 1.35
CA VAL A 113 -20.34 -7.58 0.24
C VAL A 113 -20.54 -8.69 -0.78
N HIS A 114 -21.44 -9.61 -0.44
CA HIS A 114 -21.72 -10.82 -1.24
C HIS A 114 -22.35 -10.49 -2.61
N ASN A 115 -22.67 -9.22 -2.86
CA ASN A 115 -23.25 -8.75 -4.10
C ASN A 115 -22.21 -8.22 -5.10
N HIS A 116 -20.91 -8.30 -4.79
CA HIS A 116 -19.79 -7.82 -5.62
C HIS A 116 -19.86 -6.35 -6.04
N LYS A 117 -20.71 -5.55 -5.38
CA LYS A 117 -20.82 -4.13 -5.65
C LYS A 117 -19.65 -3.38 -5.00
N PRO A 118 -19.21 -2.26 -5.60
CA PRO A 118 -18.27 -1.38 -4.93
C PRO A 118 -18.84 -0.90 -3.58
N PHE A 119 -17.98 -0.76 -2.57
CA PHE A 119 -18.34 -0.24 -1.26
C PHE A 119 -17.40 0.91 -0.88
N VAL A 120 -17.89 1.86 -0.08
CA VAL A 120 -17.04 2.94 0.41
C VAL A 120 -16.07 2.38 1.44
N MET A 121 -14.78 2.59 1.21
CA MET A 121 -13.74 2.21 2.15
C MET A 121 -13.46 3.35 3.10
N GLU A 122 -13.71 3.11 4.38
CA GLU A 122 -13.52 4.10 5.43
C GLU A 122 -12.03 4.41 5.63
N SER A 123 -11.70 5.66 5.93
CA SER A 123 -10.31 6.13 5.99
C SER A 123 -9.44 5.43 7.03
N LEU A 124 -10.07 4.82 8.05
CA LEU A 124 -9.42 4.05 9.11
C LEU A 124 -9.30 2.55 8.78
N TYR A 125 -9.76 2.10 7.61
CA TYR A 125 -9.54 0.72 7.13
C TYR A 125 -8.13 0.57 6.56
N PHE A 126 -7.12 0.90 7.39
CA PHE A 126 -5.70 0.86 7.05
C PHE A 126 -5.23 -0.51 6.54
N GLY A 127 -5.89 -1.57 7.02
CA GLY A 127 -5.76 -2.95 6.59
C GLY A 127 -5.71 -3.09 5.08
N ASP A 128 -6.67 -2.44 4.43
CA ASP A 128 -6.82 -2.43 2.98
C ASP A 128 -6.18 -1.17 2.38
N MET A 129 -6.49 0.01 2.95
CA MET A 129 -6.10 1.33 2.39
C MET A 129 -4.60 1.47 2.12
N TRP A 130 -3.74 0.84 2.93
CA TRP A 130 -2.28 0.93 2.68
C TRP A 130 -1.88 0.36 1.32
N TYR A 131 -2.49 -0.76 0.90
CA TYR A 131 -2.16 -1.37 -0.40
C TYR A 131 -2.49 -0.44 -1.57
N TYR A 132 -3.51 0.40 -1.42
CA TYR A 132 -3.91 1.39 -2.43
C TYR A 132 -2.92 2.54 -2.45
N ASP A 133 -2.64 3.13 -1.29
CA ASP A 133 -1.69 4.21 -1.15
C ASP A 133 -0.33 3.81 -1.74
N GLU A 134 0.16 2.61 -1.39
CA GLU A 134 1.43 2.07 -1.89
C GLU A 134 1.42 1.86 -3.42
N GLY A 135 0.34 1.29 -3.97
CA GLY A 135 0.17 1.15 -5.42
C GLY A 135 0.26 2.48 -6.15
N PHE A 136 -0.42 3.51 -5.63
CA PHE A 136 -0.48 4.83 -6.23
C PHE A 136 0.86 5.57 -6.11
N ILE A 137 1.48 5.56 -4.93
CA ILE A 137 2.75 6.23 -4.69
C ILE A 137 3.86 5.60 -5.54
N THR A 138 4.00 4.27 -5.50
CA THR A 138 5.02 3.57 -6.30
C THR A 138 4.86 3.83 -7.80
N ALA A 139 3.62 3.77 -8.32
CA ALA A 139 3.37 4.08 -9.72
C ALA A 139 3.68 5.55 -10.07
N TRP A 140 3.40 6.50 -9.16
CA TRP A 140 3.70 7.92 -9.34
C TRP A 140 5.21 8.16 -9.49
N HIS A 141 6.02 7.52 -8.66
CA HIS A 141 7.49 7.62 -8.70
C HIS A 141 8.06 7.15 -10.04
N HIS A 142 7.51 6.09 -10.64
CA HIS A 142 8.06 5.48 -11.86
C HIS A 142 7.42 5.92 -13.18
N ILE A 143 6.22 6.50 -13.17
CA ILE A 143 5.53 6.95 -14.40
C ILE A 143 5.70 8.46 -14.56
N GLU A 144 6.44 8.88 -15.58
CA GLU A 144 6.78 10.30 -15.83
C GLU A 144 5.67 11.11 -16.53
N ASP A 145 4.59 10.47 -16.95
CA ASP A 145 3.45 11.13 -17.60
C ASP A 145 2.83 12.18 -16.67
N ARG A 146 2.94 13.46 -17.05
CA ARG A 146 2.50 14.60 -16.21
C ARG A 146 1.02 14.52 -15.86
N THR A 147 0.16 14.19 -16.83
CA THR A 147 -1.28 14.07 -16.62
C THR A 147 -1.60 12.98 -15.59
N PHE A 148 -0.94 11.82 -15.70
CA PHE A 148 -1.05 10.74 -14.74
C PHE A 148 -0.58 11.16 -13.35
N ARG A 149 0.59 11.78 -13.23
CA ARG A 149 1.12 12.27 -11.95
C ARG A 149 0.19 13.28 -11.30
N THR A 150 -0.43 14.18 -12.06
CA THR A 150 -1.42 15.13 -11.55
C THR A 150 -2.68 14.42 -11.04
N GLN A 151 -3.19 13.43 -11.76
CA GLN A 151 -4.38 12.66 -11.34
C GLN A 151 -4.12 11.86 -10.06
N VAL A 152 -2.99 11.15 -10.00
CA VAL A 152 -2.57 10.40 -8.81
C VAL A 152 -2.27 11.31 -7.64
N GLY A 153 -1.58 12.43 -7.89
CA GLY A 153 -1.32 13.45 -6.88
C GLY A 153 -2.60 14.03 -6.28
N ARG A 154 -3.63 14.30 -7.10
CA ARG A 154 -4.95 14.74 -6.61
C ARG A 154 -5.64 13.68 -5.75
N ALA A 155 -5.59 12.40 -6.15
CA ALA A 155 -6.17 11.32 -5.35
C ALA A 155 -5.48 11.20 -3.98
N LEU A 156 -4.15 11.24 -3.94
CA LEU A 156 -3.37 11.19 -2.69
C LEU A 156 -3.54 12.47 -1.86
N HIS A 157 -3.72 13.63 -2.49
CA HIS A 157 -4.10 14.86 -1.79
C HIS A 157 -5.46 14.70 -1.11
N ASN A 158 -6.50 14.23 -1.82
CA ASN A 158 -7.82 13.99 -1.23
C ASN A 158 -7.72 12.96 -0.08
N ARG A 159 -6.93 11.90 -0.26
CA ARG A 159 -6.66 10.91 0.80
C ARG A 159 -6.19 11.58 2.08
N VAL A 160 -5.28 12.55 2.00
CA VAL A 160 -4.74 13.21 3.19
C VAL A 160 -5.68 14.31 3.73
N HIS A 161 -6.15 15.19 2.85
CA HIS A 161 -6.78 16.48 3.21
C HIS A 161 -8.30 16.51 3.07
N GLY A 162 -8.92 15.51 2.42
CA GLY A 162 -10.36 15.47 2.22
C GLY A 162 -11.15 15.50 3.53
N SER A 163 -12.43 15.87 3.46
CA SER A 163 -13.31 16.01 4.65
C SER A 163 -13.49 14.71 5.44
N ALA A 164 -13.23 13.56 4.82
CA ALA A 164 -13.17 12.23 5.43
C ALA A 164 -11.77 11.60 5.30
N GLY A 165 -10.74 12.36 4.91
CA GLY A 165 -9.35 11.91 4.70
C GLY A 165 -8.59 11.62 6.00
N LEU A 166 -7.29 11.32 5.87
CA LEU A 166 -6.43 10.91 7.00
C LEU A 166 -6.37 11.94 8.12
N LEU A 167 -6.20 13.22 7.80
CA LEU A 167 -6.10 14.28 8.81
C LEU A 167 -7.45 14.52 9.51
N ALA A 168 -8.55 14.46 8.77
CA ALA A 168 -9.90 14.54 9.34
C ALA A 168 -10.19 13.34 10.26
N ALA A 169 -9.86 12.13 9.82
CA ALA A 169 -10.04 10.90 10.58
C ALA A 169 -9.14 10.81 11.84
N GLN A 170 -8.00 11.52 11.85
CA GLN A 170 -7.16 11.66 13.06
C GLN A 170 -7.80 12.57 14.11
N ASN A 171 -8.71 13.47 13.71
CA ASN A 171 -9.46 14.36 14.59
C ASN A 171 -8.57 15.11 15.62
N ARG A 172 -7.44 15.65 15.16
CA ARG A 172 -6.44 16.37 15.98
C ARG A 172 -5.80 15.56 17.13
N GLN A 173 -6.00 14.24 17.17
CA GLN A 173 -5.33 13.37 18.14
C GLN A 173 -3.88 13.08 17.71
N THR A 174 -3.05 12.62 18.65
CA THR A 174 -1.64 12.26 18.37
C THR A 174 -1.50 11.11 17.38
N TRP A 175 -2.47 10.19 17.37
CA TRP A 175 -2.57 9.07 16.44
C TRP A 175 -4.03 8.81 16.11
N TRP A 176 -4.30 8.06 15.04
CA TRP A 176 -5.66 7.62 14.74
C TRP A 176 -6.22 6.71 15.86
N PRO A 177 -7.54 6.76 16.12
CA PRO A 177 -8.16 5.95 17.17
C PRO A 177 -7.94 4.45 16.91
N VAL A 178 -7.74 3.70 18.00
CA VAL A 178 -7.61 2.24 17.94
C VAL A 178 -9.00 1.61 17.86
N ARG A 179 -9.37 1.09 16.69
CA ARG A 179 -10.67 0.44 16.44
C ARG A 179 -10.54 -1.08 16.51
N ASP A 180 -9.51 -1.61 15.88
CA ASP A 180 -9.19 -3.03 15.86
C ASP A 180 -7.70 -3.22 15.58
N LEU A 181 -7.17 -4.38 15.97
CA LEU A 181 -5.74 -4.64 15.89
C LEU A 181 -5.26 -4.71 14.43
N TRP A 182 -6.04 -5.28 13.52
CA TRP A 182 -5.67 -5.48 12.12
C TRP A 182 -5.41 -4.16 11.41
N ASN A 183 -6.34 -3.21 11.54
CA ASN A 183 -6.19 -1.88 10.96
C ASN A 183 -5.09 -1.10 11.67
N ASN A 184 -5.09 -1.06 13.01
CA ASN A 184 -4.13 -0.23 13.73
C ASN A 184 -2.68 -0.72 13.61
N ALA A 185 -2.43 -2.02 13.41
CA ALA A 185 -1.11 -2.53 13.07
C ALA A 185 -0.58 -1.96 11.73
N LYS A 186 -1.48 -1.68 10.77
CA LYS A 186 -1.12 -1.09 9.47
C LYS A 186 -1.17 0.43 9.44
N SER A 187 -1.74 1.08 10.46
CA SER A 187 -1.74 2.55 10.58
C SER A 187 -0.33 3.15 10.55
N LEU A 188 0.68 2.38 10.98
CA LEU A 188 2.09 2.75 10.91
C LEU A 188 2.56 2.99 9.47
N GLY A 189 1.96 2.30 8.50
CA GLY A 189 2.27 2.44 7.07
C GLY A 189 1.63 3.70 6.45
N MET A 190 0.56 4.24 7.05
CA MET A 190 -0.09 5.48 6.56
C MET A 190 0.81 6.70 6.67
N VAL A 191 1.86 6.63 7.50
CA VAL A 191 2.86 7.69 7.60
C VAL A 191 3.56 7.90 6.25
N GLN A 192 3.71 6.86 5.41
CA GLN A 192 4.26 7.00 4.06
C GLN A 192 3.40 7.92 3.18
N THR A 193 2.07 7.79 3.26
CA THR A 193 1.13 8.67 2.55
C THR A 193 1.24 10.12 3.03
N LEU A 194 1.40 10.33 4.34
CA LEU A 194 1.61 11.67 4.90
C LEU A 194 2.96 12.28 4.43
N LEU A 195 4.03 11.48 4.42
CA LEU A 195 5.36 11.90 3.94
C LEU A 195 5.31 12.26 2.45
N PHE A 196 4.62 11.44 1.64
CA PHE A 196 4.40 11.72 0.23
C PHE A 196 3.68 13.06 0.05
N ALA A 197 2.58 13.29 0.77
CA ALA A 197 1.82 14.53 0.68
C ALA A 197 2.64 15.75 1.11
N GLN A 198 3.47 15.64 2.15
CA GLN A 198 4.33 16.75 2.59
C GLN A 198 5.36 17.13 1.53
N ARG A 199 5.92 16.14 0.82
CA ARG A 199 7.01 16.36 -0.14
C ARG A 199 6.54 16.76 -1.53
N HIS A 200 5.44 16.18 -1.98
CA HIS A 200 5.00 16.25 -3.37
C HIS A 200 3.60 16.87 -3.53
N GLY A 201 2.90 17.12 -2.42
CA GLY A 201 1.58 17.73 -2.38
C GLY A 201 1.59 19.08 -1.67
N GLU A 202 0.49 19.36 -0.97
CA GLU A 202 0.32 20.58 -0.20
C GLU A 202 0.66 20.32 1.27
N SER A 203 1.64 21.05 1.80
CA SER A 203 1.87 21.02 3.25
C SER A 203 0.83 21.86 3.98
N SER A 204 0.49 21.46 5.20
CA SER A 204 -0.40 22.20 6.08
C SER A 204 0.06 22.07 7.53
N PRO A 205 -0.27 23.02 8.42
CA PRO A 205 0.03 22.88 9.84
C PRO A 205 -0.54 21.60 10.47
N GLY A 206 -1.65 21.07 9.93
CA GLY A 206 -2.21 19.79 10.35
C GLY A 206 -1.33 18.60 9.96
N LEU A 207 -0.83 18.60 8.73
CA LEU A 207 0.07 17.56 8.23
C LEU A 207 1.41 17.56 8.95
N ASP A 208 2.02 18.73 9.15
CA ASP A 208 3.30 18.86 9.83
C ASP A 208 3.21 18.38 11.29
N ARG A 209 2.11 18.71 11.98
CA ARG A 209 1.84 18.17 13.33
C ARG A 209 1.64 16.66 13.33
N ALA A 210 0.90 16.12 12.36
CA ALA A 210 0.68 14.68 12.25
C ALA A 210 1.99 13.92 12.04
N LEU A 211 2.88 14.44 11.18
CA LEU A 211 4.21 13.87 10.94
C LEU A 211 5.15 14.02 12.14
N ALA A 212 5.13 15.16 12.84
CA ALA A 212 5.88 15.34 14.08
C ALA A 212 5.45 14.33 15.16
N ASN A 213 4.15 14.14 15.34
CA ASN A 213 3.59 13.13 16.25
C ASN A 213 3.98 11.70 15.82
N ALA A 214 3.88 11.41 14.52
CA ALA A 214 4.27 10.10 13.98
C ALA A 214 5.74 9.80 14.24
N ASN A 215 6.63 10.78 14.05
CA ASN A 215 8.05 10.62 14.34
C ASN A 215 8.29 10.33 15.84
N GLN A 216 7.64 11.05 16.74
CA GLN A 216 7.73 10.80 18.18
C GLN A 216 7.24 9.39 18.56
N ILE A 217 6.15 8.94 17.94
CA ILE A 217 5.62 7.59 18.18
C ILE A 217 6.59 6.54 17.64
N LEU A 218 7.00 6.64 16.37
CA LEU A 218 7.85 5.66 15.67
C LEU A 218 9.23 5.49 16.30
N THR A 219 9.78 6.55 16.89
CA THR A 219 11.10 6.53 17.53
C THR A 219 11.04 6.20 19.04
N ASN A 220 9.84 6.09 19.62
CA ASN A 220 9.67 5.72 21.02
C ASN A 220 9.23 4.24 21.15
N PRO A 221 10.05 3.36 21.76
CA PRO A 221 9.73 1.94 21.89
C PRO A 221 8.51 1.65 22.77
N ILE A 222 8.18 2.54 23.71
CA ILE A 222 6.99 2.40 24.56
C ILE A 222 5.73 2.70 23.73
N TYR A 223 5.76 3.71 22.87
CA TYR A 223 4.60 4.10 22.06
C TYR A 223 4.38 3.16 20.88
N THR A 224 5.43 2.83 20.12
CA THR A 224 5.32 1.87 19.00
C THR A 224 4.82 0.49 19.42
N ARG A 225 5.21 0.00 20.61
CA ARG A 225 4.71 -1.29 21.12
C ARG A 225 3.20 -1.29 21.35
N ARG A 226 2.59 -0.15 21.67
CA ARG A 226 1.12 -0.01 21.79
C ARG A 226 0.40 -0.14 20.45
N LEU A 227 1.14 -0.08 19.34
CA LEU A 227 0.66 -0.27 17.97
C LEU A 227 1.15 -1.61 17.38
N GLY A 228 1.65 -2.52 18.21
CA GLY A 228 2.01 -3.89 17.81
C GLY A 228 3.47 -4.10 17.41
N VAL A 229 4.29 -3.05 17.37
CA VAL A 229 5.72 -3.19 17.02
C VAL A 229 6.44 -4.02 18.08
N MET A 230 7.05 -5.12 17.65
CA MET A 230 7.75 -6.08 18.52
C MET A 230 6.92 -6.54 19.73
N ALA A 231 5.58 -6.58 19.61
CA ALA A 231 4.71 -7.01 20.69
C ALA A 231 4.92 -8.49 21.05
N THR A 232 4.81 -8.79 22.35
CA THR A 232 5.05 -10.11 22.95
C THR A 232 3.88 -10.64 23.77
N ASP A 233 2.68 -10.06 23.61
CA ASP A 233 1.43 -10.45 24.26
C ASP A 233 0.83 -11.74 23.65
N PHE A 234 1.62 -12.81 23.65
CA PHE A 234 1.24 -14.15 23.19
C PHE A 234 0.22 -14.85 24.11
N SER A 235 -0.14 -14.25 25.23
CA SER A 235 -0.87 -14.90 26.35
C SER A 235 -2.36 -15.16 26.10
N ARG A 236 -2.91 -14.87 24.91
CA ARG A 236 -4.28 -15.30 24.57
C ARG A 236 -4.25 -16.74 24.06
N PRO A 237 -4.99 -17.68 24.68
CA PRO A 237 -4.97 -19.07 24.27
C PRO A 237 -5.53 -19.21 22.85
N ILE A 238 -4.64 -19.62 21.94
CA ILE A 238 -4.89 -20.33 20.67
C ILE A 238 -6.30 -20.14 20.09
N SER A 239 -6.41 -19.29 19.06
CA SER A 239 -7.28 -19.63 17.93
C SER A 239 -6.44 -19.51 16.66
N LYS A 240 -6.69 -20.40 15.70
CA LYS A 240 -5.92 -20.67 14.48
C LYS A 240 -5.73 -19.49 13.50
N HIS A 241 -5.92 -18.24 13.94
CA HIS A 241 -5.64 -17.04 13.15
C HIS A 241 -4.97 -15.98 14.03
N GLY A 242 -3.66 -15.77 13.81
CA GLY A 242 -2.82 -14.80 14.49
C GLY A 242 -3.17 -13.32 14.24
N MET A 243 -4.43 -12.96 13.98
CA MET A 243 -4.85 -11.57 13.73
C MET A 243 -5.61 -10.94 14.90
N ARG A 244 -5.66 -11.61 16.06
CA ARG A 244 -6.47 -11.21 17.24
C ARG A 244 -5.65 -10.80 18.47
N SER A 245 -4.34 -10.67 18.32
CA SER A 245 -3.42 -10.12 19.32
C SER A 245 -2.38 -9.22 18.63
N TRP A 246 -1.73 -8.34 19.40
CA TRP A 246 -0.66 -7.52 18.85
C TRP A 246 0.54 -8.36 18.43
N ALA A 247 0.90 -9.37 19.23
CA ALA A 247 1.96 -10.32 18.91
C ALA A 247 1.70 -11.10 17.62
N GLY A 248 0.43 -11.36 17.29
CA GLY A 248 0.04 -11.99 16.04
C GLY A 248 0.23 -11.09 14.81
N LEU A 249 0.09 -9.77 14.99
CA LEU A 249 0.27 -8.74 13.95
C LEU A 249 1.64 -8.05 14.00
N ARG A 250 2.56 -8.56 14.83
CA ARG A 250 3.83 -7.90 15.11
C ARG A 250 4.70 -7.78 13.86
N MET A 251 4.60 -8.73 12.94
CA MET A 251 5.39 -8.74 11.71
C MET A 251 4.93 -7.63 10.78
N GLU A 252 3.61 -7.47 10.59
CA GLU A 252 3.07 -6.35 9.82
C GLU A 252 3.40 -5.02 10.49
N ALA A 253 3.11 -4.86 11.78
CA ALA A 253 3.35 -3.60 12.50
C ALA A 253 4.83 -3.19 12.47
N THR A 254 5.74 -4.13 12.71
CA THR A 254 7.19 -3.87 12.68
C THR A 254 7.65 -3.55 11.26
N GLY A 255 7.15 -4.25 10.25
CA GLY A 255 7.45 -3.98 8.84
C GLY A 255 7.00 -2.57 8.42
N PHE A 256 5.76 -2.20 8.72
CA PHE A 256 5.23 -0.87 8.42
C PHE A 256 5.97 0.25 9.14
N ALA A 257 6.27 0.07 10.43
CA ALA A 257 7.08 1.03 11.18
C ALA A 257 8.48 1.20 10.55
N GLY A 258 9.14 0.09 10.21
CA GLY A 258 10.46 0.11 9.57
C GLY A 258 10.45 0.83 8.22
N MET A 259 9.46 0.55 7.37
CA MET A 259 9.31 1.24 6.08
C MET A 259 9.06 2.74 6.26
N SER A 260 8.17 3.13 7.17
CA SER A 260 7.87 4.55 7.43
C SER A 260 9.06 5.31 8.01
N ILE A 261 9.86 4.68 8.88
CA ILE A 261 11.12 5.26 9.38
C ILE A 261 12.13 5.39 8.23
N ALA A 262 12.30 4.36 7.40
CA ALA A 262 13.21 4.39 6.27
C ALA A 262 12.88 5.55 5.31
N GLU A 263 11.61 5.71 4.95
CA GLU A 263 11.12 6.81 4.09
C GLU A 263 11.22 8.20 4.75
N SER A 264 11.13 8.26 6.08
CA SER A 264 11.36 9.51 6.82
C SER A 264 12.82 9.94 6.76
N ILE A 265 13.75 9.00 6.87
CA ILE A 265 15.20 9.25 6.87
C ILE A 265 15.71 9.50 5.45
N GLN A 266 15.39 8.60 4.53
CA GLN A 266 15.81 8.68 3.13
C GLN A 266 14.55 8.64 2.24
N PRO A 267 14.10 9.81 1.76
CA PRO A 267 12.91 9.92 0.93
C PRO A 267 13.10 9.15 -0.37
N GLY A 268 12.08 8.44 -0.84
CA GLY A 268 12.13 7.67 -2.08
C GLY A 268 12.82 6.32 -1.96
N ILE A 269 13.38 5.95 -0.80
CA ILE A 269 14.13 4.71 -0.63
C ILE A 269 13.28 3.46 -0.88
N LEU A 270 12.00 3.50 -0.50
CA LEU A 270 11.04 2.41 -0.73
C LEU A 270 10.73 2.23 -2.22
N TYR A 271 10.85 3.30 -2.98
CA TYR A 271 10.49 3.40 -4.40
C TYR A 271 11.72 3.35 -5.32
N LEU A 272 12.93 3.22 -4.76
CA LEU A 272 14.19 3.22 -5.50
C LEU A 272 14.40 4.45 -6.39
N THR A 273 13.98 5.63 -5.91
CA THR A 273 14.10 6.93 -6.58
C THR A 273 14.85 7.95 -5.75
#